data_AF-A0A938M3I3-F1
#
_entry.id   AF-A0A938M3I3-F1
#
_cell.length_a   1.000
_cell.length_b   1.000
_cell.length_c   1.000
_cell.angle_alpha   90.00
_cell.angle_beta   90.00
_cell.angle_gamma   90.00
#
_symmetry.space_group_name_H-M   'P 1'
#
loop_
_entity.id
_entity.type
_entity.pdbx_description
1 polymer ?
#
loop_
_entity_poly.entity_id
_entity_poly.type
_entity_poly.pdbx_seq_one_letter_code
_entity_poly.pdbx_strand_id
1 'polypeptide(L)'
;MLTSDSARQVEGAAVLTATGSWEENDSLYLMTDALACWFLASCETGVIPWRLLTEVTLTQEPPFEQWLAKLRGRREIRNDDCTLLNVTFE
;
A
#
# COMPACT_ATOMS: atom_id res chain seq x y z
N MET A 1 5.22 15.48 8.14
CA MET A 1 5.52 16.14 6.84
C MET A 1 6.65 15.36 6.16
N LEU A 2 6.37 14.60 5.10
CA LEU A 2 7.41 13.87 4.36
C LEU A 2 8.24 14.87 3.56
N THR A 3 9.45 15.18 4.03
CA THR A 3 10.40 16.01 3.29
C THR A 3 11.19 15.11 2.36
N SER A 4 11.07 15.32 1.05
CA SER A 4 11.94 14.66 0.08
C SER A 4 13.35 15.23 0.24
N ASP A 5 14.18 14.57 1.04
CA ASP A 5 15.61 14.83 0.99
C ASP A 5 16.13 14.35 -0.37
N SER A 6 16.88 15.21 -1.05
CA SER A 6 17.33 15.00 -2.43
C SER A 6 18.01 13.63 -2.54
N ALA A 7 17.42 12.75 -3.36
CA ALA A 7 17.84 11.37 -3.53
C ALA A 7 19.35 11.28 -3.77
N ARG A 8 20.07 10.68 -2.82
CA ARG A 8 21.50 10.43 -2.96
C ARG A 8 21.66 9.15 -3.79
N GLN A 9 21.86 9.32 -5.09
CA GLN A 9 22.00 8.22 -6.03
C GLN A 9 23.36 7.53 -5.80
N VAL A 10 23.33 6.29 -5.32
CA VAL A 10 24.51 5.43 -5.21
C VAL A 10 24.60 4.64 -6.51
N GLU A 11 25.68 4.83 -7.28
CA GLU A 11 25.88 4.19 -8.59
C GLU A 11 25.75 2.66 -8.49
N GLY A 12 24.83 2.08 -9.27
CA GLY A 12 24.61 0.64 -9.37
C GLY A 12 23.38 0.09 -8.63
N ALA A 13 22.65 0.91 -7.85
CA ALA A 13 21.49 0.47 -7.10
C ALA A 13 20.24 1.27 -7.47
N ALA A 14 19.17 0.60 -7.92
CA ALA A 14 17.82 1.14 -8.06
C ALA A 14 17.15 1.35 -6.68
N VAL A 15 17.90 1.86 -5.71
CA VAL A 15 17.44 2.04 -4.33
C VAL A 15 17.13 3.51 -4.15
N LEU A 16 15.85 3.81 -3.96
CA LEU A 16 15.39 5.11 -3.53
C LEU A 16 15.29 5.12 -2.01
N THR A 17 15.84 6.16 -1.39
CA THR A 17 15.71 6.39 0.04
C THR A 17 14.78 7.58 0.27
N ALA A 18 13.83 7.41 1.18
CA ALA A 18 12.97 8.47 1.67
C ALA A 18 12.98 8.42 3.20
N THR A 19 12.96 9.59 3.83
CA THR A 19 12.92 9.72 5.29
C THR A 19 11.80 10.68 5.69
N GLY A 20 11.33 10.55 6.93
CA GLY A 20 10.29 11.38 7.50
C GLY A 20 9.99 10.97 8.93
N SER A 21 9.24 11.81 9.64
CA SER A 21 8.67 11.49 10.95
C SER A 21 7.25 10.94 10.76
N TRP A 22 6.88 9.99 11.61
CA TRP A 22 5.49 9.59 11.81
C TRP A 22 4.89 10.36 13.00
N GLU A 23 3.58 10.55 12.96
CA GLU A 23 2.76 11.10 14.04
C GLU A 23 1.79 10.02 14.55
N GLU A 24 1.18 10.28 15.71
CA GLU A 24 0.12 9.42 16.24
C GLU A 24 -1.02 9.31 15.22
N ASN A 25 -1.53 8.11 15.01
CA ASN A 25 -2.53 7.75 14.01
C ASN A 25 -2.06 7.71 12.55
N ASP A 26 -0.75 7.82 12.29
CA ASP A 26 -0.21 7.52 10.96
C ASP A 26 -0.31 6.01 10.64
N SER A 27 -0.39 5.69 9.34
CA SER A 27 -0.35 4.33 8.83
C SER A 27 0.64 4.21 7.68
N LEU A 28 1.57 3.26 7.78
CA LEU A 28 2.52 2.94 6.73
C LEU A 28 2.11 1.64 6.04
N TYR A 29 1.86 1.71 4.73
CA TYR A 29 1.55 0.55 3.90
C TYR A 29 2.74 0.17 3.04
N LEU A 30 3.16 -1.09 3.14
CA LEU A 30 4.11 -1.72 2.22
C LEU A 30 3.42 -2.84 1.47
N MET A 31 3.60 -2.88 0.15
CA MET A 31 2.87 -3.79 -0.71
C MET A 31 3.70 -4.24 -1.92
N THR A 32 3.39 -5.42 -2.46
CA THR A 32 3.97 -5.89 -3.73
C THR A 32 3.36 -5.17 -4.92
N ASP A 33 4.01 -5.25 -6.07
CA ASP A 33 3.73 -4.46 -7.27
C ASP A 33 2.28 -4.59 -7.78
N ALA A 34 1.69 -5.79 -7.76
CA ALA A 34 0.30 -5.99 -8.17
C ALA A 34 -0.69 -5.17 -7.34
N LEU A 35 -0.48 -5.16 -6.01
CA LEU A 35 -1.32 -4.40 -5.09
C LEU A 35 -0.98 -2.90 -5.12
N ALA A 36 0.30 -2.54 -5.27
CA ALA A 36 0.76 -1.16 -5.46
C ALA A 36 0.14 -0.51 -6.69
N CYS A 37 0.13 -1.24 -7.80
CA CYS A 37 -0.45 -0.80 -9.06
C CYS A 37 -1.95 -0.51 -8.91
N TRP A 38 -2.70 -1.44 -8.31
CA TRP A 38 -4.13 -1.24 -8.02
C TRP A 38 -4.36 -0.06 -7.08
N PHE A 39 -3.54 0.09 -6.04
CA PHE A 39 -3.66 1.18 -5.06
C PHE A 39 -3.50 2.54 -5.74
N LEU A 40 -2.45 2.72 -6.54
CA LEU A 40 -2.20 3.98 -7.24
C LEU A 40 -3.30 4.31 -8.25
N ALA A 41 -3.74 3.32 -9.05
CA ALA A 41 -4.85 3.51 -9.99
C ALA A 41 -6.17 3.85 -9.28
N SER A 42 -6.39 3.31 -8.08
CA SER A 42 -7.56 3.63 -7.25
C SER A 42 -7.51 5.09 -6.77
N CYS A 43 -6.36 5.57 -6.30
CA CYS A 43 -6.18 6.98 -5.94
C CYS A 43 -6.48 7.92 -7.11
N GLU A 44 -5.99 7.59 -8.32
CA GLU A 44 -6.18 8.40 -9.53
C GLU A 44 -7.65 8.48 -9.97
N THR A 45 -8.46 7.48 -9.63
CA THR A 45 -9.90 7.45 -9.92
C THR A 45 -10.76 8.06 -8.81
N GLY A 46 -10.14 8.64 -7.78
CA GLY A 46 -10.82 9.28 -6.65
C GLY A 46 -11.32 8.30 -5.58
N VAL A 47 -10.95 7.02 -5.68
CA VAL A 47 -11.17 6.04 -4.61
C VAL A 47 -10.19 6.32 -3.46
N ILE A 48 -10.57 5.97 -2.24
CA ILE A 48 -9.78 6.13 -1.01
C ILE A 48 -9.29 4.75 -0.56
N PRO A 49 -8.27 4.16 -1.22
CA PRO A 49 -7.91 2.76 -1.00
C PRO A 49 -7.40 2.47 0.41
N TRP A 50 -6.74 3.43 1.08
CA TRP A 50 -6.25 3.23 2.45
C TRP A 50 -7.37 2.96 3.47
N ARG A 51 -8.58 3.52 3.28
CA ARG A 51 -9.73 3.18 4.14
C ARG A 51 -10.13 1.71 3.99
N LEU A 52 -10.18 1.23 2.75
CA LEU A 52 -10.46 -0.18 2.45
C LEU A 52 -9.36 -1.08 3.03
N LEU A 53 -8.08 -0.70 2.88
CA LEU A 53 -6.96 -1.45 3.42
C LEU A 53 -7.00 -1.52 4.96
N THR A 54 -7.38 -0.43 5.63
CA THR A 54 -7.57 -0.43 7.09
C THR A 54 -8.69 -1.38 7.51
N GLU A 55 -9.82 -1.37 6.82
CA GLU A 55 -10.94 -2.28 7.13
C GLU A 55 -10.55 -3.75 7.00
N VAL A 56 -9.84 -4.12 5.93
CA VAL A 56 -9.44 -5.53 5.69
C VAL A 56 -8.24 -5.97 6.51
N THR A 57 -7.54 -5.06 7.19
CA THR A 57 -6.39 -5.37 8.07
C THR A 57 -6.75 -5.38 9.55
N LEU A 58 -7.79 -4.64 9.98
CA LEU A 58 -8.25 -4.61 11.38
C LEU A 58 -9.26 -5.70 11.74
N THR A 59 -9.81 -6.41 10.75
CA THR A 59 -10.83 -7.44 10.97
C THR A 59 -10.21 -8.84 11.14
N GLN A 60 -10.78 -9.67 12.01
CA GLN A 60 -10.34 -11.07 12.18
C GLN A 60 -10.85 -11.96 11.02
N GLU A 61 -10.09 -13.03 10.72
CA GLU A 61 -10.00 -13.76 9.45
C GLU A 61 -11.29 -14.19 8.69
N PRO A 62 -11.22 -14.38 7.34
CA PRO A 62 -10.21 -13.87 6.39
C PRO A 62 -10.79 -12.73 5.51
N PRO A 63 -10.76 -11.47 5.99
CA PRO A 63 -11.28 -10.32 5.26
C PRO A 63 -10.40 -9.94 4.07
N PHE A 64 -9.08 -10.05 4.19
CA PHE A 64 -8.13 -9.70 3.12
C PHE A 64 -8.25 -10.62 1.90
N GLU A 65 -8.24 -11.94 2.11
CA GLU A 65 -8.33 -12.91 1.01
C GLU A 65 -9.67 -12.80 0.27
N GLN A 66 -10.78 -12.68 1.00
CA GLN A 66 -12.11 -12.51 0.39
C GLN A 66 -12.23 -11.20 -0.39
N TRP A 67 -11.66 -10.12 0.14
CA TRP A 67 -11.62 -8.84 -0.55
C TRP A 67 -10.77 -8.93 -1.84
N LEU A 68 -9.59 -9.53 -1.76
CA LEU A 68 -8.71 -9.72 -2.91
C LEU A 68 -9.37 -10.60 -3.98
N ALA A 69 -10.09 -11.64 -3.58
CA ALA A 69 -10.85 -12.49 -4.48
C ALA A 69 -11.94 -11.69 -5.24
N LYS A 70 -12.61 -10.74 -4.57
CA LYS A 70 -13.59 -9.85 -5.22
C LYS A 70 -12.93 -8.93 -6.26
N LEU A 71 -11.77 -8.35 -5.94
CA LEU A 71 -11.00 -7.53 -6.90
C LEU A 71 -10.59 -8.34 -8.14
N ARG A 72 -10.08 -9.56 -7.93
CA ARG A 72 -9.70 -10.48 -9.01
C ARG A 72 -10.91 -10.88 -9.85
N GLY A 73 -12.06 -11.17 -9.21
CA GLY A 73 -13.31 -11.49 -9.89
C GLY A 73 -13.83 -10.35 -10.79
N ARG A 74 -13.61 -9.10 -10.40
CA ARG A 74 -13.93 -7.91 -11.20
C ARG A 74 -12.84 -7.50 -12.20
N ARG A 75 -11.70 -8.22 -12.23
CA ARG A 75 -10.52 -7.91 -13.05
C ARG A 75 -9.94 -6.52 -12.77
N GLU A 76 -10.07 -6.05 -11.54
CA GLU A 76 -9.57 -4.74 -11.09
C GLU A 76 -8.09 -4.80 -10.68
N ILE A 77 -7.58 -6.00 -10.38
CA ILE A 77 -6.18 -6.24 -10.01
C ILE A 77 -5.61 -7.39 -10.82
N ARG A 78 -4.29 -7.35 -11.08
CA ARG A 78 -3.55 -8.46 -11.70
C ARG A 78 -3.62 -9.69 -10.79
N ASN A 79 -3.69 -10.88 -11.39
CA ASN A 79 -3.81 -12.14 -10.66
C ASN A 79 -2.47 -12.68 -10.12
N ASP A 80 -1.54 -11.79 -9.78
CA ASP A 80 -0.23 -12.12 -9.25
C ASP A 80 -0.25 -12.15 -7.71
N ASP A 81 0.87 -12.58 -7.12
CA ASP A 81 1.06 -12.60 -5.68
C ASP A 81 0.94 -11.20 -5.07
N CYS A 82 0.05 -11.09 -4.09
CA CYS A 82 -0.23 -9.85 -3.38
C CYS A 82 0.18 -10.00 -1.92
N THR A 83 1.04 -9.11 -1.44
CA THR A 83 1.39 -9.00 -0.02
C THR A 83 1.10 -7.59 0.44
N LEU A 84 0.55 -7.47 1.66
CA LEU A 84 0.30 -6.21 2.34
C LEU A 84 0.88 -6.28 3.75
N LEU A 85 1.66 -5.28 4.12
CA LEU A 85 2.05 -4.98 5.50
C LEU A 85 1.48 -3.61 5.84
N ASN A 86 0.69 -3.55 6.92
CA ASN A 86 0.17 -2.31 7.48
C ASN A 86 0.79 -2.10 8.86
N VAL A 87 1.52 -1.00 9.05
CA VAL A 87 2.09 -0.60 10.34
C VAL A 87 1.36 0.66 10.80
N THR A 88 0.64 0.56 11.92
CA THR A 88 -0.08 1.67 12.54
C THR A 88 0.71 2.21 13.72
N PHE A 89 0.71 3.54 13.87
CA PHE A 89 1.36 4.21 14.99
C PHE A 89 0.28 4.70 15.96
N GLU A 90 0.33 4.19 17.20
CA GLU A 90 -0.53 4.55 18.33
C GLU A 90 0.21 5.44 19.34
#